data_AF-A0A8J3NJZ0-F1
#
_entry.id   AF-A0A8J3NJZ0-F1
#
_cell.length_a   1.000
_cell.length_b   1.000
_cell.length_c   1.000
_cell.angle_alpha   90.00
_cell.angle_beta   90.00
_cell.angle_gamma   90.00
#
_symmetry.space_group_name_H-M   'P 1'
#
loop_
_entity.id
_entity.type
_entity.pdbx_description
1 polymer ?
#
loop_
_entity_poly.entity_id
_entity_poly.type
_entity_poly.pdbx_seq_one_letter_code
_entity_poly.pdbx_strand_id
1 'polypeptide(L)'
;MLAERTDRFGGGAAVHGAPGYPRPIARSWRQGGPAGGGREMDALGLLRAEFGWGLLVLADRDSDRKVPGPGLPAQLVLPGADAAVVKVRHAQTGETVVRIWAEGTDRGSLQPVELGGCSIQIPSGVLVVSDVEGADSATVPLEPGMYALTVLGDAVVEAALVDVLLERA
;
A
#
# COMPACT_ATOMS: atom_id res chain seq x y z
N MET A 1 -55.28 -37.81 -37.94
CA MET A 1 -55.82 -37.27 -36.67
C MET A 1 -54.64 -36.67 -35.93
N LEU A 2 -54.44 -35.35 -35.97
CA LEU A 2 -55.02 -34.34 -35.06
C LEU A 2 -54.65 -34.65 -33.60
N ALA A 3 -53.95 -33.81 -32.83
CA ALA A 3 -53.63 -32.40 -33.01
C ALA A 3 -52.48 -31.94 -32.10
N GLU A 4 -51.94 -30.79 -32.48
CA GLU A 4 -51.09 -29.87 -31.72
C GLU A 4 -51.63 -29.54 -30.32
N ARG A 5 -50.72 -29.22 -29.39
CA ARG A 5 -50.97 -28.11 -28.46
C ARG A 5 -49.69 -27.49 -27.90
N THR A 6 -49.56 -26.22 -28.24
CA THR A 6 -48.60 -25.20 -27.85
C THR A 6 -48.94 -24.60 -26.47
N ASP A 7 -47.98 -23.84 -25.94
CA ASP A 7 -48.04 -22.83 -24.88
C ASP A 7 -48.04 -23.26 -23.40
N ARG A 8 -46.97 -22.85 -22.69
CA ARG A 8 -47.04 -21.66 -21.82
C ARG A 8 -45.64 -21.16 -21.42
N PHE A 9 -45.30 -19.97 -21.94
CA PHE A 9 -44.41 -19.02 -21.27
C PHE A 9 -45.12 -18.45 -20.03
N GLY A 10 -44.37 -18.24 -18.95
CA GLY A 10 -44.80 -17.38 -17.84
C GLY A 10 -44.09 -17.70 -16.54
N GLY A 11 -43.37 -16.72 -16.00
CA GLY A 11 -42.99 -16.70 -14.59
C GLY A 11 -41.55 -16.25 -14.36
N GLY A 12 -41.35 -14.94 -14.28
CA GLY A 12 -40.08 -14.37 -13.87
C GLY A 12 -39.66 -14.82 -12.47
N ALA A 13 -38.35 -14.98 -12.30
CA ALA A 13 -37.72 -14.99 -10.99
C ALA A 13 -36.75 -13.81 -10.95
N ALA A 14 -37.04 -12.91 -10.03
CA ALA A 14 -36.32 -11.70 -9.72
C ALA A 14 -34.83 -12.01 -9.47
N VAL A 15 -33.96 -11.29 -10.18
CA VAL A 15 -32.55 -11.21 -9.82
C VAL A 15 -32.49 -10.33 -8.57
N HIS A 16 -32.37 -10.99 -7.42
CA HIS A 16 -32.13 -10.32 -6.15
C HIS A 16 -30.81 -9.52 -6.22
N GLY A 17 -30.91 -8.26 -5.83
CA GLY A 17 -29.87 -7.25 -5.94
C GLY A 17 -28.57 -7.62 -5.24
N ALA A 18 -27.48 -7.52 -5.99
CA ALA A 18 -26.17 -7.26 -5.41
C ALA A 18 -26.16 -5.82 -4.88
N PRO A 19 -25.69 -5.56 -3.64
CA PRO A 19 -25.55 -4.21 -3.13
C PRO A 19 -24.55 -3.44 -4.01
N GLY A 20 -25.00 -2.29 -4.51
CA GLY A 20 -24.19 -1.40 -5.31
C GLY A 20 -22.99 -0.89 -4.52
N TYR A 21 -21.79 -1.30 -4.93
CA TYR A 21 -20.58 -0.60 -4.55
C TYR A 21 -20.53 0.73 -5.33
N PRO A 22 -20.37 1.88 -4.66
CA PRO A 22 -20.12 3.12 -5.36
C PRO A 22 -18.79 2.97 -6.12
N ARG A 23 -18.82 3.29 -7.42
CA ARG A 23 -17.61 3.37 -8.25
C ARG A 23 -16.61 4.33 -7.59
N PRO A 24 -15.31 4.03 -7.57
CA PRO A 24 -14.32 5.00 -7.13
C PRO A 24 -14.41 6.22 -8.05
N ILE A 25 -14.66 7.38 -7.46
CA ILE A 25 -14.51 8.65 -8.14
C ILE A 25 -13.00 8.80 -8.34
N ALA A 26 -12.53 8.56 -9.56
CA ALA A 26 -11.17 8.90 -9.96
C ALA A 26 -10.98 10.42 -9.83
N ARG A 27 -10.58 10.88 -8.65
CA ARG A 27 -10.06 12.24 -8.47
C ARG A 27 -8.58 12.18 -8.77
N SER A 28 -8.24 12.55 -10.01
CA SER A 28 -6.89 12.96 -10.36
C SER A 28 -6.50 14.14 -9.46
N TRP A 29 -5.63 13.91 -8.47
CA TRP A 29 -5.03 15.00 -7.72
C TRP A 29 -3.96 15.65 -8.59
N ARG A 30 -4.30 16.81 -9.18
CA ARG A 30 -3.29 17.71 -9.74
C ARG A 30 -2.44 18.24 -8.60
N GLN A 31 -1.12 18.18 -8.78
CA GLN A 31 -0.16 18.95 -7.98
C GLN A 31 -0.54 20.44 -8.00
N GLY A 32 -0.73 21.02 -6.83
CA GLY A 32 -0.94 22.46 -6.65
C GLY A 32 -0.93 22.79 -5.17
N GLY A 33 0.18 23.32 -4.66
CA GLY A 33 0.18 24.06 -3.39
C GLY A 33 -0.21 25.53 -3.60
N PRO A 34 -0.16 26.37 -2.54
CA PRO A 34 -0.75 26.15 -1.23
C PRO A 34 -1.74 27.28 -0.87
N ALA A 35 -2.80 26.99 -0.11
CA ALA A 35 -3.52 27.99 0.68
C ALA A 35 -4.42 27.34 1.75
N GLY A 36 -3.93 27.31 2.99
CA GLY A 36 -4.67 27.54 4.24
C GLY A 36 -5.85 26.62 4.62
N GLY A 37 -5.68 25.88 5.73
CA GLY A 37 -6.79 25.67 6.67
C GLY A 37 -7.19 24.22 7.00
N GLY A 38 -6.23 23.40 7.41
CA GLY A 38 -6.45 22.13 8.11
C GLY A 38 -5.08 21.51 8.35
N ARG A 39 -4.73 21.14 9.59
CA ARG A 39 -3.50 20.37 9.88
C ARG A 39 -3.69 18.96 9.33
N GLU A 40 -3.64 18.85 8.01
CA GLU A 40 -3.51 17.60 7.29
C GLU A 40 -2.07 17.13 7.52
N MET A 41 -1.94 16.04 8.26
CA MET A 41 -0.72 15.55 8.88
C MET A 41 0.42 15.37 7.85
N ASP A 42 1.62 15.85 8.22
CA ASP A 42 2.84 15.96 7.41
C ASP A 42 3.47 14.61 7.03
N ALA A 43 2.72 13.71 6.37
CA ALA A 43 3.32 12.53 5.77
C ALA A 43 4.15 12.96 4.54
N LEU A 44 5.39 12.47 4.44
CA LEU A 44 6.26 12.64 3.27
C LEU A 44 5.67 11.99 2.01
N GLY A 45 4.85 10.96 2.19
CA GLY A 45 4.18 10.26 1.11
C GLY A 45 3.04 9.38 1.61
N LEU A 46 2.14 9.05 0.68
CA LEU A 46 0.97 8.20 0.91
C LEU A 46 0.81 7.26 -0.31
N LEU A 47 0.66 5.97 -0.04
CA LEU A 47 0.29 4.96 -1.04
C LEU A 47 -0.96 4.22 -0.57
N ARG A 48 -1.94 4.08 -1.46
CA ARG A 48 -3.13 3.25 -1.25
C ARG A 48 -3.16 2.24 -2.38
N ALA A 49 -3.06 0.96 -2.07
CA ALA A 49 -2.93 -0.08 -3.08
C ALA A 49 -3.47 -1.42 -2.59
N GLU A 50 -3.85 -2.26 -3.55
CA GLU A 50 -4.18 -3.66 -3.33
C GLU A 50 -2.94 -4.51 -3.64
N PHE A 51 -2.22 -4.94 -2.60
CA PHE A 51 -0.97 -5.67 -2.77
C PHE A 51 -1.25 -7.13 -3.17
N GLY A 52 -1.17 -7.42 -4.47
CA GLY A 52 -1.48 -8.74 -5.06
C GLY A 52 -0.66 -9.90 -4.49
N TRP A 53 0.52 -9.60 -3.92
CA TRP A 53 1.40 -10.57 -3.26
C TRP A 53 1.44 -10.39 -1.73
N GLY A 54 0.73 -9.40 -1.18
CA GLY A 54 0.82 -9.00 0.23
C GLY A 54 2.22 -8.49 0.59
N LEU A 55 2.94 -7.87 -0.34
CA LEU A 55 4.31 -7.39 -0.18
C LEU A 55 4.44 -5.94 -0.64
N LEU A 56 4.92 -5.10 0.28
CA LEU A 56 5.34 -3.73 0.07
C LEU A 56 6.86 -3.68 -0.14
N VAL A 57 7.30 -2.99 -1.18
CA VAL A 57 8.72 -2.79 -1.50
C VAL A 57 9.08 -1.33 -1.24
N LEU A 58 10.20 -1.12 -0.56
CA LEU A 58 10.80 0.19 -0.31
C LEU A 58 12.21 0.16 -0.89
N ALA A 59 12.53 0.98 -1.87
CA ALA A 59 13.84 0.92 -2.53
C ALA A 59 14.32 2.30 -2.96
N ASP A 60 15.63 2.48 -3.04
CA ASP A 60 16.19 3.59 -3.82
C ASP A 60 15.73 3.50 -5.28
N ARG A 61 15.46 4.65 -5.91
CA ARG A 61 15.00 4.72 -7.30
C ARG A 61 15.89 3.97 -8.29
N ASP A 62 17.20 3.98 -8.05
CA ASP A 62 18.18 3.39 -8.95
C ASP A 62 18.57 1.96 -8.51
N SER A 63 17.86 1.38 -7.53
CA SER A 63 18.07 0.00 -7.11
C SER A 63 17.68 -0.97 -8.23
N ASP A 64 18.58 -1.92 -8.52
CA ASP A 64 18.36 -3.03 -9.44
C ASP A 64 17.88 -4.30 -8.70
N ARG A 65 17.61 -4.17 -7.40
CA ARG A 65 17.42 -5.31 -6.51
C ARG A 65 16.11 -6.03 -6.82
N LYS A 66 16.26 -7.32 -7.12
CA LYS A 66 15.13 -8.21 -7.37
C LYS A 66 14.41 -8.52 -6.06
N VAL A 67 13.09 -8.37 -6.06
CA VAL A 67 12.23 -8.83 -4.96
C VAL A 67 12.48 -10.34 -4.76
N PRO A 68 12.77 -10.77 -3.53
CA PRO A 68 13.06 -12.18 -3.26
C PRO A 68 11.81 -13.04 -3.49
N GLY A 69 12.05 -14.27 -3.96
CA GLY A 69 10.99 -15.22 -4.34
C GLY A 69 10.14 -15.74 -3.17
N PRO A 70 9.16 -16.60 -3.46
CA PRO A 70 8.25 -17.14 -2.45
C PRO A 70 9.01 -17.93 -1.36
N GLY A 71 8.53 -17.88 -0.11
CA GLY A 71 9.14 -18.56 1.04
C GLY A 71 9.72 -17.61 2.10
N LEU A 72 9.35 -16.34 2.08
CA LEU A 72 9.79 -15.36 3.06
C LEU A 72 9.18 -15.65 4.45
N PRO A 73 9.91 -15.40 5.55
CA PRO A 73 9.38 -15.46 6.90
C PRO A 73 8.08 -14.69 7.06
N ALA A 74 7.26 -15.08 8.03
CA ALA A 74 5.95 -14.49 8.30
C ALA A 74 6.00 -12.97 8.57
N GLN A 75 7.13 -12.50 9.07
CA GLN A 75 7.42 -11.11 9.35
C GLN A 75 8.78 -10.80 8.72
N LEU A 76 8.80 -9.81 7.83
CA LEU A 76 9.99 -9.57 7.04
C LEU A 76 10.19 -8.08 6.86
N VAL A 77 11.37 -7.63 7.28
CA VAL A 77 12.08 -6.53 6.64
C VAL A 77 13.35 -7.20 6.15
N LEU A 78 13.46 -7.52 4.86
CA LEU A 78 14.73 -8.04 4.34
C LEU A 78 15.67 -6.87 4.17
N PRO A 79 16.75 -6.78 4.96
CA PRO A 79 17.73 -5.74 4.75
C PRO A 79 18.42 -5.99 3.42
N GLY A 80 18.16 -5.11 2.48
CA GLY A 80 19.09 -4.79 1.42
C GLY A 80 19.84 -3.52 1.73
N ALA A 81 21.05 -3.38 1.19
CA ALA A 81 21.77 -2.13 1.30
C ALA A 81 20.92 -0.96 0.77
N ASP A 82 20.04 -1.21 -0.20
CA ASP A 82 19.31 -0.26 -1.03
C ASP A 82 17.80 -0.57 -1.17
N ALA A 83 17.31 -1.65 -0.57
CA ALA A 83 15.89 -2.01 -0.59
C ALA A 83 15.45 -2.79 0.65
N ALA A 84 14.17 -2.67 0.99
CA ALA A 84 13.48 -3.39 2.03
C ALA A 84 12.14 -3.93 1.52
N VAL A 85 11.74 -5.09 2.00
CA VAL A 85 10.46 -5.71 1.65
C VAL A 85 9.69 -6.01 2.93
N VAL A 86 8.43 -5.59 2.98
CA VAL A 86 7.52 -5.66 4.13
C VAL A 86 6.30 -6.47 3.76
N LYS A 87 5.88 -7.39 4.64
CA LYS A 87 4.62 -8.12 4.45
C LYS A 87 3.43 -7.27 4.93
N VAL A 88 2.42 -7.15 4.09
CA VAL A 88 1.21 -6.34 4.32
C VAL A 88 -0.05 -7.14 3.99
N ARG A 89 -1.23 -6.55 4.17
CA ARG A 89 -2.50 -7.17 3.78
C ARG A 89 -2.50 -7.54 2.29
N HIS A 90 -2.92 -8.77 2.01
CA HIS A 90 -3.07 -9.27 0.66
C HIS A 90 -4.30 -8.65 -0.03
N ALA A 91 -4.23 -8.41 -1.35
CA ALA A 91 -5.31 -7.81 -2.14
C ALA A 91 -6.68 -8.50 -1.96
N GLN A 92 -6.68 -9.83 -1.82
CA GLN A 92 -7.91 -10.61 -1.56
C GLN A 92 -8.62 -10.24 -0.25
N THR A 93 -7.89 -9.68 0.72
CA THR A 93 -8.41 -9.24 2.02
C THR A 93 -8.76 -7.74 2.01
N GLY A 94 -8.24 -6.97 1.05
CA GLY A 94 -8.61 -5.58 0.78
C GLY A 94 -7.42 -4.63 0.61
N GLU A 95 -7.73 -3.33 0.46
CA GLU A 95 -6.74 -2.25 0.32
C GLU A 95 -5.84 -2.12 1.56
N THR A 96 -4.58 -1.76 1.32
CA THR A 96 -3.62 -1.31 2.34
C THR A 96 -3.29 0.17 2.13
N VAL A 97 -3.18 0.91 3.23
CA VAL A 97 -2.73 2.30 3.27
C VAL A 97 -1.33 2.35 3.87
N VAL A 98 -0.37 2.87 3.11
CA VAL A 98 1.01 3.08 3.54
C VAL A 98 1.27 4.57 3.66
N ARG A 99 1.75 5.02 4.83
CA ARG A 99 2.11 6.41 5.11
C ARG A 99 3.59 6.48 5.44
N ILE A 100 4.26 7.46 4.87
CA ILE A 100 5.71 7.63 5.01
C ILE A 100 5.95 8.89 5.82
N TRP A 101 6.75 8.79 6.87
CA TRP A 101 6.95 9.85 7.87
C TRP A 101 8.43 10.18 8.02
N ALA A 102 8.73 11.46 8.22
CA ALA A 102 10.03 11.90 8.70
C ALA A 102 10.15 11.69 10.22
N GLU A 103 11.39 11.58 10.69
CA GLU A 103 11.75 11.65 12.11
C GLU A 103 11.03 12.81 12.84
N GLY A 104 10.59 12.55 14.07
CA GLY A 104 10.01 13.58 14.94
C GLY A 104 8.59 14.03 14.56
N THR A 105 7.98 13.47 13.51
CA THR A 105 6.61 13.81 13.12
C THR A 105 5.59 13.21 14.10
N ASP A 106 4.63 14.03 14.55
CA ASP A 106 3.49 13.54 15.35
C ASP A 106 2.53 12.72 14.47
N ARG A 107 2.40 11.44 14.80
CA ARG A 107 1.61 10.44 14.06
C ARG A 107 0.23 10.21 14.68
N GLY A 108 -0.10 10.95 15.74
CA GLY A 108 -1.30 10.76 16.53
C GLY A 108 -1.25 9.49 17.40
N SER A 109 -2.34 9.30 18.15
CA SER A 109 -2.53 8.25 19.17
C SER A 109 -2.91 6.87 18.59
N LEU A 110 -2.28 6.44 17.51
CA LEU A 110 -2.36 5.03 17.15
C LEU A 110 -1.43 4.28 18.13
N GLN A 111 -1.83 3.08 18.59
CA GLN A 111 -0.92 2.15 19.25
C GLN A 111 -0.40 1.18 18.19
N PRO A 112 0.55 1.60 17.33
CA PRO A 112 1.08 0.73 16.31
C PRO A 112 1.85 -0.42 16.96
N VAL A 113 1.85 -1.56 16.26
CA VAL A 113 2.76 -2.66 16.56
C VAL A 113 3.96 -2.57 15.62
N GLU A 114 5.16 -2.70 16.18
CA GLU A 114 6.38 -2.75 15.37
C GLU A 114 6.42 -4.04 14.53
N LEU A 115 6.50 -3.87 13.22
CA LEU A 115 6.64 -4.97 12.26
C LEU A 115 8.10 -5.32 12.02
N GLY A 116 9.00 -4.36 12.25
CA GLY A 116 10.45 -4.51 12.18
C GLY A 116 11.15 -3.25 11.71
N GLY A 117 12.47 -3.30 11.58
CA GLY A 117 13.26 -2.19 11.04
C GLY A 117 14.58 -2.65 10.43
N CYS A 118 15.15 -1.80 9.58
CA CYS A 118 16.46 -2.01 8.94
C CYS A 118 17.12 -0.68 8.58
N SER A 119 18.38 -0.71 8.18
CA SER A 119 19.02 0.43 7.50
C SER A 119 18.88 0.29 5.99
N ILE A 120 18.64 1.40 5.30
CA ILE A 120 18.56 1.48 3.83
C ILE A 120 19.40 2.67 3.32
N GLN A 121 20.12 2.48 2.23
CA GLN A 121 20.88 3.51 1.52
C GLN A 121 20.02 4.04 0.37
N ILE A 122 19.88 5.37 0.31
CA ILE A 122 19.14 6.09 -0.72
C ILE A 122 20.11 7.04 -1.43
N PRO A 123 21.07 6.55 -2.25
CA PRO A 123 22.03 7.40 -2.94
C PRO A 123 21.41 8.32 -3.99
N SER A 124 20.25 7.96 -4.57
CA SER A 124 19.57 8.80 -5.57
C SER A 124 18.87 10.01 -4.95
N GLY A 125 18.68 10.02 -3.63
CA GLY A 125 17.81 10.98 -2.93
C GLY A 125 16.33 10.74 -3.20
N VAL A 126 15.94 9.56 -3.68
CA VAL A 126 14.55 9.22 -3.98
C VAL A 126 14.22 7.83 -3.46
N LEU A 127 13.33 7.76 -2.48
CA LEU A 127 12.73 6.51 -2.04
C LEU A 127 11.48 6.21 -2.88
N VAL A 128 11.43 5.02 -3.45
CA VAL A 128 10.25 4.49 -4.13
C VAL A 128 9.60 3.47 -3.20
N VAL A 129 8.29 3.63 -3.00
CA VAL A 129 7.46 2.71 -2.24
C VAL A 129 6.43 2.14 -3.18
N SER A 130 6.41 0.83 -3.38
CA SER A 130 5.57 0.20 -4.39
C SER A 130 5.11 -1.19 -4.00
N ASP A 131 4.21 -1.76 -4.79
CA ASP A 131 4.02 -3.20 -4.82
C ASP A 131 5.20 -3.90 -5.54
N VAL A 132 5.14 -5.23 -5.61
CA VAL A 132 6.17 -6.07 -6.24
C VAL A 132 6.24 -5.86 -7.75
N GLU A 133 5.11 -5.57 -8.39
CA GLU A 133 5.01 -5.41 -9.85
C GLU A 133 5.31 -3.97 -10.30
N GLY A 134 5.37 -3.03 -9.36
CA GLY A 134 5.52 -1.59 -9.62
C GLY A 134 4.28 -0.96 -10.25
N ALA A 135 3.13 -1.64 -10.20
CA ALA A 135 1.86 -1.16 -10.73
C ALA A 135 1.33 0.03 -9.93
N ASP A 136 1.47 -0.04 -8.60
CA ASP A 136 1.12 1.04 -7.68
C ASP A 136 2.37 1.50 -6.96
N SER A 137 2.69 2.79 -7.03
CA SER A 137 3.86 3.35 -6.38
C SER A 137 3.68 4.79 -5.90
N ALA A 138 4.43 5.13 -4.86
CA ALA A 138 4.64 6.47 -4.36
C ALA A 138 6.14 6.78 -4.36
N THR A 139 6.49 8.01 -4.66
CA THR A 139 7.87 8.48 -4.69
C THR A 139 8.06 9.57 -3.64
N VAL A 140 9.07 9.41 -2.80
CA VAL A 140 9.38 10.34 -1.71
C VAL A 140 10.77 10.93 -1.94
N PRO A 141 10.88 12.24 -2.22
CA PRO A 141 12.17 12.90 -2.31
C PRO A 141 12.80 13.00 -0.91
N LEU A 142 14.07 12.63 -0.80
CA LEU A 142 14.89 12.60 0.41
C LEU A 142 16.25 13.22 0.12
N GLU A 143 17.03 13.49 1.16
CA GLU A 143 18.45 13.77 0.95
C GLU A 143 19.21 12.46 0.69
N PRO A 144 20.20 12.45 -0.22
CA PRO A 144 21.03 11.27 -0.38
C PRO A 144 21.71 10.85 0.92
N GLY A 145 21.64 9.56 1.27
CA GLY A 145 22.25 9.07 2.50
C GLY A 145 21.77 7.71 2.99
N MET A 146 22.14 7.38 4.23
CA MET A 146 21.66 6.20 4.93
C MET A 146 20.51 6.59 5.86
N TYR A 147 19.49 5.76 5.90
CA TYR A 147 18.30 5.94 6.72
C TYR A 147 18.07 4.69 7.57
N ALA A 148 17.73 4.89 8.83
CA ALA A 148 17.06 3.89 9.64
C ALA A 148 15.57 3.91 9.27
N LEU A 149 15.08 2.74 8.88
CA LEU A 149 13.71 2.49 8.47
C LEU A 149 13.03 1.67 9.56
N THR A 150 11.95 2.19 10.13
CA THR A 150 11.12 1.49 11.10
C THR A 150 9.71 1.33 10.55
N VAL A 151 9.22 0.10 10.53
CA VAL A 151 7.90 -0.25 9.99
C VAL A 151 6.96 -0.57 11.12
N LEU A 152 5.82 0.10 11.11
CA LEU A 152 4.77 -0.02 12.08
C LEU A 152 3.46 -0.39 11.40
N GLY A 153 2.66 -1.23 12.04
CA GLY A 153 1.37 -1.70 11.52
C GLY A 153 0.24 -1.57 12.53
N ASP A 154 -0.99 -1.58 12.04
CA ASP A 154 -2.20 -1.75 12.86
C ASP A 154 -2.40 -3.19 13.36
N ALA A 155 -1.73 -4.16 12.73
CA ALA A 155 -1.73 -5.56 13.11
C ALA A 155 -0.38 -6.23 12.78
N VAL A 156 -0.01 -7.26 13.54
CA VAL A 156 1.23 -8.05 13.31
C VAL A 156 1.16 -8.83 11.99
N VAL A 157 -0.04 -9.22 11.57
CA VAL A 157 -0.30 -10.01 10.36
C VAL A 157 -1.35 -9.29 9.54
N GLU A 158 -1.13 -9.17 8.23
CA GLU A 158 -2.04 -8.52 7.29
C GLU A 158 -2.41 -7.07 7.70
N ALA A 159 -1.39 -6.29 8.09
CA ALA A 159 -1.54 -4.88 8.38
C ALA A 159 -2.23 -4.14 7.22
N ALA A 160 -3.34 -3.46 7.54
CA ALA A 160 -4.10 -2.63 6.62
C ALA A 160 -3.55 -1.21 6.57
N LEU A 161 -2.96 -0.78 7.68
CA LEU A 161 -2.37 0.53 7.84
C LEU A 161 -0.91 0.32 8.23
N VAL A 162 -0.03 0.83 7.39
CA VAL A 162 1.42 0.71 7.56
C VAL A 162 2.01 2.10 7.64
N ASP A 163 2.74 2.37 8.72
CA ASP A 163 3.56 3.56 8.87
C ASP A 163 5.02 3.20 8.66
N VAL A 164 5.66 3.91 7.74
CA VAL A 164 7.09 3.82 7.47
C VAL A 164 7.74 5.07 8.05
N LEU A 165 8.59 4.88 9.04
CA LEU A 165 9.40 5.94 9.62
C LEU A 165 10.78 5.95 8.99
N LEU A 166 11.24 7.14 8.62
CA LEU A 166 12.57 7.37 8.09
C LEU A 166 13.32 8.33 9.00
N GLU A 167 14.38 7.83 9.61
CA GLU A 167 15.32 8.60 10.43
C GLU A 167 16.69 8.58 9.75
N ARG A 168 17.37 9.72 9.67
CA ARG A 168 18.69 9.75 9.02
C ARG A 168 19.72 9.15 9.97
N ALA A 169 20.49 8.17 9.49
CA ALA A 169 21.52 7.49 10.27
C ALA A 169 22.88 8.21 10.24
#